data_AF-A0A6J5GU09-F1
#
_entry.id   AF-A0A6J5GU09-F1
#
_cell.length_a   1.000
_cell.length_b   1.000
_cell.length_c   1.000
_cell.angle_alpha   90.00
_cell.angle_beta   90.00
_cell.angle_gamma   90.00
#
_symmetry.space_group_name_H-M   'P 1'
#
loop_
_entity.id
_entity.type
_entity.pdbx_description
1 polymer ?
#
loop_
_entity_poly.entity_id
_entity_poly.type
_entity_poly.pdbx_seq_one_letter_code
_entity_poly.pdbx_strand_id
1 'polypeptide(L)' 'MSTVSPETIAALAPHGVLRAAINLGNAVLAQPGNSTHGDAAPTGITPQIAFRLGEELGVPVRLVPWRIQPVDATH' A
#
# COMPACT_ATOMS: atom_id res chain seq x y z
N MET A 1 22.22 -11.78 1.51
CA MET A 1 21.21 -10.79 1.06
C MET A 1 21.95 -9.62 0.47
N SER A 2 21.65 -9.23 -0.77
CA SER A 2 22.25 -8.05 -1.38
C SER A 2 21.83 -6.82 -0.59
N THR A 3 22.77 -5.95 -0.27
CA THR A 3 22.49 -4.68 0.39
C THR A 3 21.69 -3.78 -0.56
N VAL A 4 20.52 -3.31 -0.14
CA VAL A 4 19.75 -2.31 -0.90
C VAL A 4 20.51 -0.98 -0.85
N SER A 5 20.67 -0.31 -2.00
CA SER A 5 21.42 0.95 -2.04
C SER A 5 20.63 2.10 -1.37
N PRO A 6 21.31 3.06 -0.72
CA PRO A 6 20.66 4.25 -0.17
C PRO A 6 19.86 5.04 -1.21
N GLU A 7 20.33 5.07 -2.45
CA GLU A 7 19.66 5.73 -3.59
C GLU A 7 18.31 5.08 -3.89
N THR A 8 18.22 3.74 -3.82
CA THR A 8 16.97 3.00 -4.01
C THR A 8 15.98 3.32 -2.90
N ILE A 9 16.44 3.35 -1.65
CA ILE A 9 15.61 3.70 -0.49
C ILE A 9 15.10 5.13 -0.63
N ALA A 10 15.96 6.08 -1.03
CA ALA A 10 15.57 7.48 -1.23
C ALA A 10 14.56 7.65 -2.38
N ALA A 11 14.66 6.84 -3.45
CA ALA A 11 13.71 6.87 -4.55
C ALA A 11 12.32 6.32 -4.16
N LEU A 12 12.27 5.25 -3.36
CA LEU A 12 11.02 4.58 -2.96
C LEU A 12 10.36 5.20 -1.71
N ALA A 13 11.17 5.73 -0.79
CA ALA A 13 10.75 6.30 0.48
C ALA A 13 11.43 7.67 0.71
N PRO A 14 11.21 8.67 -0.16
CA PRO A 14 11.88 9.98 -0.10
C PRO A 14 11.61 10.77 1.19
N HIS A 15 10.54 10.42 1.92
CA HIS A 15 10.20 11.01 3.21
C HIS A 15 10.44 10.05 4.39
N GLY A 16 11.25 9.00 4.19
CA GLY A 16 11.50 7.96 5.18
C GLY A 16 10.32 7.00 5.40
N VAL A 17 9.30 7.04 4.54
CA VAL A 17 8.13 6.15 4.58
C VAL A 17 7.84 5.64 3.17
N LEU A 18 7.72 4.31 3.01
CA LEU A 18 7.22 3.71 1.79
C LEU A 18 5.70 3.90 1.73
N ARG A 19 5.21 4.65 0.74
CA ARG A 19 3.76 4.84 0.51
C ARG A 19 3.29 3.89 -0.58
N ALA A 20 2.51 2.89 -0.21
CA ALA A 20 2.00 1.89 -1.15
C ALA A 20 0.54 2.15 -1.49
N ALA A 21 0.25 2.46 -2.76
CA ALA A 21 -1.12 2.52 -3.25
C ALA A 21 -1.70 1.11 -3.38
N ILE A 22 -2.84 0.85 -2.73
CA ILE A 22 -3.49 -0.46 -2.70
C ILE A 22 -4.75 -0.43 -3.55
N ASN A 23 -4.78 -1.24 -4.61
CA ASN A 23 -5.91 -1.30 -5.52
C ASN A 23 -7.05 -2.14 -4.93
N LEU A 24 -8.08 -1.47 -4.42
CA LEU A 24 -9.30 -2.10 -3.90
C LEU A 24 -10.32 -2.45 -4.99
N GLY A 25 -10.06 -2.08 -6.25
CA GLY A 25 -10.86 -2.50 -7.41
C GLY A 25 -10.57 -3.94 -7.83
N ASN A 26 -9.52 -4.58 -7.30
CA ASN A 26 -9.20 -5.98 -7.52
C ASN A 26 -9.24 -6.77 -6.21
N ALA A 27 -10.39 -7.39 -5.93
CA ALA A 27 -10.63 -8.14 -4.69
C ALA A 27 -9.72 -9.38 -4.50
N VAL A 28 -9.10 -9.88 -5.58
CA VAL A 28 -8.10 -10.97 -5.49
C VAL A 28 -6.80 -10.46 -4.84
N LEU A 29 -6.46 -9.18 -5.05
CA LEU A 29 -5.21 -8.58 -4.60
C LEU A 29 -5.32 -7.90 -3.24
N ALA A 30 -6.47 -7.30 -2.96
CA ALA A 30 -6.72 -6.60 -1.70
C ALA A 30 -8.21 -6.48 -1.38
N GLN A 31 -8.51 -6.47 -0.10
CA GLN A 31 -9.84 -6.24 0.44
C GLN A 31 -9.81 -5.01 1.37
N PRO A 32 -10.92 -4.27 1.47
CA PRO A 32 -11.04 -3.20 2.47
C PRO A 32 -10.87 -3.78 3.87
N GLY A 33 -10.21 -3.04 4.77
CA GLY A 33 -10.13 -3.47 6.16
C GLY A 33 -11.51 -3.47 6.81
N ASN A 34 -11.68 -4.30 7.84
CA ASN A 34 -12.85 -4.32 8.70
C ASN A 34 -12.52 -3.65 10.05
N SER A 35 -12.94 -2.39 10.24
CA SER A 35 -12.91 -1.77 11.56
C SER A 35 -14.29 -1.21 11.87
N THR A 36 -14.87 -1.70 12.96
CA THR A 36 -16.11 -1.18 13.55
C THR A 36 -15.88 0.22 14.16
N HIS A 37 -14.63 0.69 14.28
CA HIS A 37 -14.25 1.93 14.97
C HIS A 37 -13.37 2.88 14.14
N GLY A 38 -13.27 2.70 12.82
CA GLY A 38 -12.47 3.56 11.93
C GLY A 38 -11.01 3.11 11.78
N ASP A 39 -10.39 3.56 10.66
CA ASP A 39 -9.05 3.23 10.16
C ASP A 39 -8.69 1.75 10.05
N ALA A 40 -9.51 1.01 9.30
CA ALA A 40 -9.18 -0.35 8.92
C ALA A 40 -8.17 -0.36 7.75
N ALA A 41 -6.94 -0.81 8.01
CA ALA A 41 -5.95 -1.02 6.95
C ALA A 41 -6.45 -2.09 5.96
N PRO A 42 -6.22 -1.92 4.63
CA PRO A 42 -6.60 -2.93 3.66
C PRO A 42 -5.82 -4.23 3.89
N THR A 43 -6.47 -5.35 3.65
CA THR A 43 -5.93 -6.70 3.83
C THR A 43 -5.74 -7.39 2.48
N GLY A 44 -4.99 -8.49 2.43
CA GLY A 44 -4.72 -9.25 1.20
C GLY A 44 -3.25 -9.25 0.79
N ILE A 45 -2.96 -9.78 -0.40
CA ILE A 45 -1.59 -10.10 -0.81
C ILE A 45 -0.75 -8.85 -1.09
N THR A 46 -1.34 -7.82 -1.70
CA THR A 46 -0.60 -6.60 -2.06
C THR A 46 -0.22 -5.74 -0.84
N PRO A 47 -1.07 -5.57 0.20
CA PRO A 47 -0.65 -5.04 1.49
C PRO A 47 0.50 -5.83 2.13
N GLN A 48 0.45 -7.16 2.11
CA GLN A 48 1.51 -8.01 2.70
C GLN A 48 2.85 -7.84 1.98
N ILE A 49 2.83 -7.79 0.65
CA ILE A 49 4.03 -7.51 -0.16
C ILE A 49 4.59 -6.11 0.17
N ALA A 50 3.72 -5.11 0.34
CA ALA A 50 4.17 -3.76 0.70
C ALA A 50 4.87 -3.73 2.07
N PHE A 51 4.32 -4.42 3.08
CA PHE A 51 4.95 -4.52 4.40
C PHE A 51 6.29 -5.24 4.34
N ARG A 52 6.35 -6.40 3.66
CA ARG A 52 7.59 -7.14 3.47
C ARG A 52 8.65 -6.32 2.74
N LEU A 53 8.25 -5.55 1.73
CA LEU A 53 9.17 -4.64 1.05
C LEU A 53 9.69 -3.55 2.00
N GLY A 54 8.83 -2.98 2.86
CA GLY A 54 9.26 -2.04 3.88
C GLY A 54 10.28 -2.61 4.86
N GLU A 55 10.09 -3.87 5.30
CA GLU A 55 11.06 -4.60 6.13
C GLU A 55 12.40 -4.77 5.42
N GLU A 56 12.39 -5.13 4.13
CA GLU A 56 13.62 -5.29 3.33
C GLU A 56 14.33 -3.95 3.09
N LEU A 57 13.58 -2.85 2.99
CA LEU A 57 14.11 -1.49 2.84
C LEU A 57 14.49 -0.85 4.18
N GLY A 58 14.07 -1.40 5.31
CA GLY A 58 14.27 -0.82 6.64
C GLY A 58 13.46 0.46 6.89
N VAL A 59 12.31 0.63 6.24
CA VAL A 59 11.46 1.84 6.37
C VAL A 59 10.02 1.49 6.72
N PRO A 60 9.30 2.33 7.49
CA PRO A 60 7.88 2.16 7.74
C PRO A 60 7.05 2.21 6.46
N VAL A 61 5.90 1.53 6.47
CA VAL A 61 4.98 1.46 5.33
C VAL A 61 3.66 2.14 5.67
N ARG A 62 3.17 2.96 4.74
CA ARG A 62 1.83 3.54 4.78
C ARG A 62 1.03 3.03 3.58
N LEU A 63 -0.04 2.30 3.86
CA LEU A 63 -0.99 1.86 2.84
C LEU A 63 -1.92 3.01 2.48
N VAL A 64 -2.12 3.23 1.18
CA VAL A 64 -3.02 4.25 0.64
C VAL A 64 -4.09 3.51 -0.17
N PRO A 65 -5.26 3.23 0.40
CA PRO A 65 -6.32 2.53 -0.31
C PRO A 65 -6.82 3.38 -1.49
N TRP A 66 -6.88 2.78 -2.68
CA TRP A 66 -7.42 3.41 -3.88
C TRP A 66 -8.58 2.58 -4.42
N ARG A 67 -9.71 3.25 -4.65
CA ARG A 67 -10.89 2.67 -5.29
C ARG A 67 -11.30 3.57 -6.44
N ILE A 68 -11.55 2.97 -7.60
CA ILE A 68 -12.14 3.69 -8.72
C ILE A 68 -13.56 4.07 -8.30
N GLN A 69 -13.85 5.36 -8.28
CA GLN A 69 -15.20 5.85 -8.10
C GLN A 69 -15.99 5.62 -9.40
N PRO A 70 -17.20 5.03 -9.34
CA PRO A 70 -18.07 5.02 -10.51
C PRO A 70 -18.28 6.46 -10.98
N VAL A 71 -18.11 6.70 -12.28
CA VAL A 71 -18.61 7.94 -12.88
C VAL A 71 -20.14 7.83 -12.95
N ASP A 72 -20.84 8.82 -12.42
CA ASP A 72 -22.31 8.84 -12.49
C ASP A 72 -22.73 8.80 -13.96
N ALA A 73 -23.43 7.74 -14.35
CA ALA A 73 -23.90 7.52 -15.72
C ALA A 73 -25.17 8.34 -16.03
N THR A 74 -25.18 9.63 -15.69
CA THR A 74 -26.23 10.57 -16.09
C THR A 74 -25.76 11.40 -17.28
N HIS A 75 -26.03 10.89 -18.48
CA HIS A 75 -26.16 11.66 -19.71
C HIS A 75 -27.38 11.13 -20.48
#